data_AF-A0A149R0T8-F1
#
_entry.id   AF-A0A149R0T8-F1
#
_cell.length_a   1.000
_cell.length_b   1.000
_cell.length_c   1.000
_cell.angle_alpha   90.00
_cell.angle_beta   90.00
_cell.angle_gamma   90.00
#
_symmetry.space_group_name_H-M   'P 1'
#
loop_
_entity.id
_entity.type
_entity.pdbx_description
1 polymer ?
#
loop_
_entity_poly.entity_id
_entity_poly.type
_entity_poly.pdbx_seq_one_letter_code
_entity_poly.pdbx_strand_id
1 'polypeptide(L)'
;MRNVTRLKTQKDRLREDQAEQVRQALLPFFDNPDFDHDALGRVMVTVQRITTPAPGTTEPFVMIRPAQNRAVTLWLMKNSKRPMKAVDVWTLLFDHLFPHTGQIMLTREEIAEKVGIRVNEVTAIMNELVKFGAIFSEREKVAGMRGPGLVRYYMNRHVAEVGSRATQEELALIPKPGAKLEVVQGGKS
;
A
#
# COMPACT_ATOMS: atom_id res chain seq x y z
N MET A 1 -19.12 3.97 22.50
CA MET A 1 -18.69 3.45 21.19
C MET A 1 -19.92 3.25 20.31
N ARG A 2 -20.07 3.99 19.21
CA ARG A 2 -21.13 3.71 18.22
C ARG A 2 -20.60 2.63 17.28
N ASN A 3 -21.21 1.44 17.29
CA ASN A 3 -20.97 0.42 16.29
C ASN A 3 -21.62 0.88 14.98
N VAL A 4 -20.82 1.48 14.10
CA VAL A 4 -21.25 1.78 12.73
C VAL A 4 -21.10 0.50 11.92
N THR A 5 -22.16 -0.31 11.86
CA THR A 5 -22.18 -1.50 11.00
C THR A 5 -22.47 -1.06 9.58
N ARG A 6 -21.47 -1.13 8.69
CA ARG A 6 -21.62 -0.75 7.27
C ARG A 6 -22.61 -1.68 6.57
N LEU A 7 -23.49 -1.10 5.75
CA LEU A 7 -24.38 -1.85 4.86
C LEU A 7 -23.55 -2.58 3.79
N LYS A 8 -23.57 -3.92 3.79
CA LYS A 8 -23.03 -4.75 2.71
C LYS A 8 -24.09 -4.96 1.63
N THR A 9 -23.86 -4.44 0.43
CA THR A 9 -24.78 -4.63 -0.70
C THR A 9 -24.71 -6.06 -1.23
N GLN A 10 -25.72 -6.48 -2.01
CA GLN A 10 -25.71 -7.78 -2.68
C GLN A 10 -24.51 -7.91 -3.65
N LYS A 11 -24.14 -6.81 -4.32
CA LYS A 11 -22.96 -6.77 -5.21
C LYS A 11 -21.66 -6.97 -4.44
N ASP A 12 -21.53 -6.40 -3.25
CA ASP A 12 -20.33 -6.59 -2.41
C ASP A 12 -20.19 -8.05 -1.98
N ARG A 13 -21.29 -8.68 -1.54
CA ARG A 13 -21.29 -10.10 -1.17
C ARG A 13 -20.91 -10.99 -2.34
N LEU A 14 -21.46 -10.74 -3.52
CA LEU A 14 -21.15 -11.51 -4.73
C LEU A 14 -19.66 -11.40 -5.11
N ARG A 15 -19.04 -10.23 -4.95
CA ARG A 15 -17.60 -10.05 -5.17
C ARG A 15 -16.75 -10.76 -4.12
N GLU A 16 -17.15 -10.70 -2.85
CA GLU A 16 -16.48 -11.44 -1.76
C GLU A 16 -16.51 -12.94 -2.04
N ASP A 17 -17.66 -13.49 -2.43
CA ASP A 17 -17.84 -14.91 -2.75
C ASP A 17 -17.01 -15.34 -3.97
N GLN A 18 -17.03 -14.56 -5.06
CA GLN A 18 -16.26 -14.84 -6.27
C GLN A 18 -14.75 -14.86 -5.99
N ALA A 19 -14.28 -13.93 -5.19
CA ALA A 19 -12.87 -13.89 -4.84
C ALA A 19 -12.47 -15.00 -3.88
N GLU A 20 -13.35 -15.40 -2.97
CA GLU A 20 -13.09 -16.58 -2.13
C GLU A 20 -12.98 -17.84 -2.99
N GLN A 21 -13.83 -18.00 -4.01
CA GLN A 21 -13.69 -19.07 -5.00
C GLN A 21 -12.34 -19.02 -5.72
N VAL A 22 -11.89 -17.84 -6.14
CA VAL A 22 -10.56 -17.67 -6.76
C VAL A 22 -9.44 -18.01 -5.79
N ARG A 23 -9.50 -17.56 -4.52
CA ARG A 23 -8.50 -17.92 -3.51
C ARG A 23 -8.42 -19.43 -3.33
N GLN A 24 -9.57 -20.09 -3.19
CA GLN A 24 -9.63 -21.55 -3.05
C GLN A 24 -9.08 -22.28 -4.26
N ALA A 25 -9.37 -21.81 -5.48
CA ALA A 25 -8.82 -22.37 -6.71
C ALA A 25 -7.30 -22.20 -6.80
N LEU A 26 -6.73 -21.17 -6.18
CA LEU A 26 -5.28 -20.91 -6.16
C LEU A 26 -4.53 -21.71 -5.08
N LEU A 27 -5.21 -22.22 -4.05
CA LEU A 27 -4.59 -22.96 -2.94
C LEU A 27 -3.70 -24.14 -3.38
N PRO A 28 -4.11 -25.01 -4.32
CA PRO A 28 -3.30 -26.16 -4.73
C PRO A 28 -1.94 -25.78 -5.34
N PHE A 29 -1.82 -24.58 -5.90
CA PHE A 29 -0.58 -24.10 -6.53
C PHE A 29 0.45 -23.61 -5.50
N PHE A 30 0.03 -23.29 -4.27
CA PHE A 30 0.96 -22.90 -3.21
C PHE A 30 1.82 -24.04 -2.71
N ASP A 31 1.33 -25.27 -2.82
CA ASP A 31 2.04 -26.46 -2.39
C ASP A 31 2.89 -27.06 -3.51
N ASN A 32 2.80 -26.51 -4.73
CA ASN A 32 3.53 -26.97 -5.91
C ASN A 32 4.88 -26.24 -6.01
N PRO A 33 6.03 -26.92 -5.83
CA PRO A 33 7.36 -26.30 -5.92
C PRO A 33 7.73 -25.82 -7.33
N ASP A 34 7.06 -26.32 -8.37
CA ASP A 34 7.29 -25.91 -9.76
C ASP A 34 6.61 -24.57 -10.09
N PHE A 35 5.81 -24.03 -9.16
CA PHE A 35 5.11 -22.77 -9.34
C PHE A 35 5.90 -21.58 -8.79
N ASP A 36 5.88 -20.47 -9.53
CA ASP A 36 6.40 -19.20 -9.04
C ASP A 36 5.50 -18.66 -7.91
N HIS A 37 5.92 -18.88 -6.67
CA HIS A 37 5.19 -18.43 -5.48
C HIS A 37 5.11 -16.90 -5.36
N ASP A 38 6.07 -16.16 -5.92
CA ASP A 38 5.98 -14.70 -5.97
C ASP A 38 4.85 -14.29 -6.92
N ALA A 39 4.74 -14.92 -8.10
CA ALA A 39 3.62 -14.72 -9.02
C ALA A 39 2.28 -15.02 -8.39
N LEU A 40 2.18 -16.14 -7.67
CA LEU A 40 0.96 -16.53 -6.97
C LEU A 40 0.59 -15.53 -5.87
N GLY A 41 1.59 -15.00 -5.14
CA GLY A 41 1.43 -13.91 -4.20
C GLY A 41 0.87 -12.64 -4.83
N ARG A 42 1.33 -12.26 -6.03
CA ARG A 42 0.80 -11.10 -6.78
C ARG A 42 -0.67 -11.25 -7.13
N VAL A 43 -1.07 -12.44 -7.58
CA VAL A 43 -2.48 -12.74 -7.89
C VAL A 43 -3.32 -12.63 -6.62
N MET A 44 -2.86 -13.18 -5.49
CA MET A 44 -3.56 -13.08 -4.21
C MET A 44 -3.72 -11.64 -3.71
N VAL A 45 -2.69 -10.80 -3.82
CA VAL A 45 -2.78 -9.37 -3.48
C VAL A 45 -3.81 -8.68 -4.36
N THR A 46 -3.86 -9.01 -5.65
CA THR A 46 -4.83 -8.44 -6.59
C THR A 46 -6.25 -8.88 -6.26
N VAL A 47 -6.47 -10.17 -5.98
CA VAL A 47 -7.77 -10.70 -5.54
C VAL A 47 -8.22 -10.02 -4.24
N GLN A 48 -7.32 -9.87 -3.27
CA GLN A 48 -7.63 -9.17 -2.02
C GLN A 48 -7.99 -7.70 -2.26
N ARG A 49 -7.25 -7.00 -3.12
CA ARG A 49 -7.53 -5.60 -3.50
C ARG A 49 -8.88 -5.43 -4.19
N ILE A 50 -9.34 -6.39 -5.00
CA ILE A 50 -10.66 -6.37 -5.65
C ILE A 50 -11.81 -6.64 -4.66
N THR A 51 -11.58 -7.49 -3.65
CA THR A 51 -12.55 -7.72 -2.55
C THR A 51 -12.51 -6.70 -1.46
N THR A 52 -11.42 -5.96 -1.37
CA THR A 52 -11.36 -4.80 -0.49
C THR A 52 -12.44 -3.87 -1.00
N PRO A 53 -13.39 -3.45 -0.15
CA PRO A 53 -14.41 -2.52 -0.57
C PRO A 53 -13.74 -1.34 -1.27
N ALA A 54 -14.22 -0.98 -2.47
CA ALA A 54 -13.81 0.29 -3.08
C ALA A 54 -13.92 1.37 -1.99
N PRO A 55 -12.89 2.22 -1.78
CA PRO A 55 -12.91 3.25 -0.76
C PRO A 55 -14.21 4.04 -0.93
N GLY A 56 -15.15 3.78 -0.02
CA GLY A 56 -16.57 4.02 -0.30
C GLY A 56 -17.01 5.43 0.02
N THR A 57 -16.21 6.18 0.79
CA THR A 57 -16.44 7.60 1.13
C THR A 57 -15.18 8.32 1.61
N THR A 58 -14.02 7.66 1.70
CA THR A 58 -12.82 8.18 2.39
C THR A 58 -11.57 7.60 1.73
N GLU A 59 -10.67 8.45 1.23
CA GLU A 59 -9.31 8.00 0.88
C GLU A 59 -8.53 7.73 2.17
N PRO A 60 -7.62 6.74 2.20
CA PRO A 60 -6.72 6.57 3.34
C PRO A 60 -5.92 7.86 3.51
N PHE A 61 -6.03 8.49 4.68
CA PHE A 61 -5.10 9.56 5.03
C PHE A 61 -3.93 8.94 5.80
N VAL A 62 -2.73 9.39 5.44
CA VAL A 62 -1.49 8.98 6.09
C VAL A 62 -0.97 10.13 6.92
N MET A 63 -0.95 9.97 8.25
CA MET A 63 -0.26 10.90 9.13
C MET A 63 1.20 10.50 9.24
N ILE A 64 2.07 11.30 8.64
CA ILE A 64 3.50 11.07 8.65
C ILE A 64 4.13 11.82 9.82
N ARG A 65 4.93 11.14 10.65
CA ARG A 65 5.71 11.79 11.71
C ARG A 65 6.94 12.46 11.09
N PRO A 66 7.05 13.80 11.06
CA PRO A 66 8.06 14.48 10.25
C PRO A 66 9.50 14.10 10.59
N ALA A 67 9.84 14.04 11.89
CA ALA A 67 11.18 13.67 12.34
C ALA A 67 11.59 12.25 11.91
N GLN A 68 10.64 11.30 11.97
CA GLN A 68 10.88 9.91 11.60
C GLN A 68 10.99 9.76 10.07
N ASN A 69 10.11 10.40 9.31
CA ASN A 69 10.19 10.42 7.85
C ASN A 69 11.51 11.04 7.35
N ARG A 70 11.95 12.13 7.99
CA ARG A 70 13.26 12.73 7.70
C ARG A 70 14.40 11.77 8.03
N ALA A 71 14.33 11.05 9.15
CA ALA A 71 15.35 10.06 9.52
C ALA A 71 15.44 8.93 8.49
N VAL A 72 14.32 8.37 8.03
CA VAL A 72 14.28 7.38 6.94
C VAL A 72 14.93 7.94 5.69
N THR A 73 14.49 9.13 5.25
CA THR A 73 14.98 9.77 4.02
C THR A 73 16.50 10.00 4.08
N LEU A 74 17.01 10.58 5.17
CA LEU A 74 18.44 10.82 5.33
C LEU A 74 19.25 9.52 5.37
N TRP A 75 18.71 8.49 6.01
CA TRP A 75 19.36 7.19 6.05
C TRP A 75 19.44 6.56 4.66
N LEU A 76 18.36 6.57 3.88
CA LEU A 76 18.36 6.09 2.49
C LEU A 76 19.35 6.87 1.63
N MET A 77 19.40 8.20 1.80
CA MET A 77 20.32 9.05 1.06
C MET A 77 21.80 8.73 1.35
N LYS A 78 22.11 8.26 2.55
CA LYS A 78 23.47 7.92 2.98
C LYS A 78 23.86 6.46 2.72
N ASN A 79 22.91 5.53 2.78
CA ASN A 79 23.20 4.09 2.85
C ASN A 79 22.74 3.30 1.63
N SER A 80 21.74 3.79 0.88
CA SER A 80 21.27 3.08 -0.31
C SER A 80 22.29 3.16 -1.43
N LYS A 81 22.42 2.09 -2.22
CA LYS A 81 23.18 2.12 -3.47
C LYS A 81 22.53 3.01 -4.53
N ARG A 82 21.23 3.31 -4.40
CA ARG A 82 20.48 4.20 -5.30
C ARG A 82 19.64 5.20 -4.51
N PRO A 83 20.26 6.19 -3.86
CA PRO A 83 19.61 7.16 -2.98
C PRO A 83 18.29 7.73 -3.52
N MET A 84 18.31 8.28 -4.74
CA MET A 84 17.13 8.92 -5.33
C MET A 84 16.00 7.92 -5.61
N LYS A 85 16.34 6.73 -6.10
CA LYS A 85 15.34 5.68 -6.38
C LYS A 85 14.81 5.05 -5.10
N ALA A 86 15.63 4.96 -4.06
CA ALA A 86 15.19 4.48 -2.76
C ALA A 86 14.22 5.46 -2.10
N VAL A 87 14.47 6.77 -2.21
CA VAL A 87 13.52 7.81 -1.77
C VAL A 87 12.24 7.76 -2.60
N ASP A 88 12.33 7.58 -3.92
CA ASP A 88 11.17 7.46 -4.81
C ASP A 88 10.29 6.25 -4.45
N VAL A 89 10.89 5.06 -4.27
CA VAL A 89 10.20 3.88 -3.74
C VAL A 89 9.56 4.20 -2.40
N TRP A 90 10.30 4.78 -1.45
CA TRP A 90 9.81 5.12 -0.12
C TRP A 90 8.56 6.01 -0.17
N THR A 91 8.59 7.07 -0.97
CA THR A 91 7.44 7.98 -1.12
C THR A 91 6.27 7.29 -1.80
N LEU A 92 6.52 6.44 -2.80
CA LEU A 92 5.49 5.69 -3.51
C LEU A 92 4.70 4.75 -2.58
N LEU A 93 5.35 4.19 -1.55
CA LEU A 93 4.66 3.27 -0.64
C LEU A 93 3.49 3.92 0.09
N PHE A 94 3.54 5.23 0.35
CA PHE A 94 2.47 5.96 1.05
C PHE A 94 1.18 6.03 0.23
N ASP A 95 1.29 6.14 -1.09
CA ASP A 95 0.14 6.23 -2.00
C ASP A 95 -0.63 4.91 -2.12
N HIS A 96 -0.04 3.83 -1.64
CA HIS A 96 -0.55 2.47 -1.81
C HIS A 96 -0.66 1.72 -0.48
N LEU A 97 -0.98 2.42 0.61
CA LEU A 97 -1.28 1.79 1.89
C LEU A 97 -2.75 1.37 1.97
N PHE A 98 -2.98 0.17 2.49
CA PHE A 98 -4.29 -0.28 2.88
C PHE A 98 -4.80 0.55 4.07
N PRO A 99 -6.01 1.12 3.98
CA PRO A 99 -6.60 1.89 5.07
C PRO A 99 -6.64 1.08 6.37
N HIS A 100 -6.30 1.70 7.50
CA HIS A 100 -6.33 1.11 8.86
C HIS A 100 -5.26 0.06 9.21
N THR A 101 -4.77 -0.73 8.26
CA THR A 101 -3.75 -1.75 8.56
C THR A 101 -2.33 -1.26 8.30
N GLY A 102 -2.16 -0.33 7.35
CA GLY A 102 -0.85 0.14 6.91
C GLY A 102 -0.13 -0.87 6.02
N GLN A 103 -0.84 -1.89 5.53
CA GLN A 103 -0.31 -2.87 4.59
C GLN A 103 0.03 -2.19 3.26
N ILE A 104 1.19 -2.48 2.70
CA ILE A 104 1.59 -2.01 1.36
C ILE A 104 0.89 -2.89 0.33
N MET A 105 0.11 -2.26 -0.55
CA MET A 105 -0.74 -2.92 -1.55
C MET A 105 -0.10 -2.95 -2.95
N LEU A 106 1.22 -2.75 -3.01
CA LEU A 106 2.02 -2.95 -4.21
C LEU A 106 2.89 -4.19 -4.09
N THR A 107 2.96 -4.90 -5.21
CA THR A 107 3.97 -5.92 -5.52
C THR A 107 5.30 -5.25 -5.91
N ARG A 108 6.40 -6.01 -5.89
CA ARG A 108 7.72 -5.45 -6.23
C ARG A 108 7.81 -5.07 -7.72
N GLU A 109 7.06 -5.77 -8.56
CA GLU A 109 6.94 -5.59 -10.00
C GLU A 109 6.20 -4.29 -10.31
N GLU A 110 5.07 -4.03 -9.64
CA GLU A 110 4.35 -2.76 -9.79
C GLU A 110 5.21 -1.58 -9.29
N ILE A 111 5.99 -1.75 -8.21
CA ILE A 111 6.95 -0.73 -7.75
C ILE A 111 8.04 -0.51 -8.81
N ALA A 112 8.59 -1.59 -9.36
CA ALA A 112 9.64 -1.54 -10.37
C ALA A 112 9.17 -0.78 -11.63
N GLU A 113 7.96 -1.08 -12.09
CA GLU A 113 7.31 -0.39 -13.21
C GLU A 113 7.11 1.10 -12.92
N LYS A 114 6.50 1.45 -11.78
CA LYS A 114 6.20 2.84 -11.40
C LYS A 114 7.45 3.70 -11.21
N VAL A 115 8.51 3.12 -10.64
CA VAL A 115 9.78 3.81 -10.36
C VAL A 115 10.74 3.75 -11.56
N GLY A 116 10.52 2.84 -12.52
CA GLY A 116 11.37 2.65 -13.70
C GLY A 116 12.75 2.06 -13.35
N ILE A 117 12.76 1.02 -12.51
CA ILE A 117 13.97 0.27 -12.11
C ILE A 117 13.72 -1.23 -12.20
N ARG A 118 14.76 -2.06 -12.06
CA ARG A 118 14.60 -3.52 -12.10
C ARG A 118 14.02 -4.06 -10.79
N VAL A 119 13.28 -5.16 -10.86
CA VAL A 119 12.66 -5.80 -9.67
C VAL A 119 13.68 -6.16 -8.60
N ASN A 120 14.87 -6.64 -8.98
CA ASN A 120 15.95 -6.95 -8.03
C ASN A 120 16.47 -5.70 -7.29
N GLU A 121 16.40 -4.54 -7.92
CA GLU A 121 16.77 -3.25 -7.32
C GLU A 121 15.70 -2.79 -6.33
N VAL A 122 14.41 -3.00 -6.65
CA VAL A 122 13.31 -2.83 -5.70
C VAL A 122 13.49 -3.76 -4.50
N THR A 123 13.79 -5.04 -4.71
CA THR A 123 14.02 -6.00 -3.62
C THR A 123 15.15 -5.52 -2.69
N ALA A 124 16.26 -5.01 -3.25
CA ALA A 124 17.34 -4.45 -2.45
C ALA A 124 16.88 -3.25 -1.62
N ILE A 125 16.16 -2.31 -2.22
CA ILE A 125 15.62 -1.12 -1.54
C ILE A 125 14.61 -1.50 -0.45
N MET A 126 13.70 -2.43 -0.72
CA MET A 126 12.73 -2.93 0.26
C MET A 126 13.44 -3.57 1.46
N ASN A 127 14.53 -4.31 1.22
CA ASN A 127 15.36 -4.87 2.30
C ASN A 127 16.11 -3.79 3.08
N GLU A 128 16.58 -2.71 2.43
CA GLU A 128 17.16 -1.55 3.10
C GLU A 128 16.14 -0.87 4.03
N LEU A 129 14.90 -0.67 3.56
CA LEU A 129 13.79 -0.12 4.35
C LEU A 129 13.42 -1.02 5.54
N VAL A 130 13.37 -2.35 5.35
CA VAL A 130 13.16 -3.31 6.44
C VAL A 130 14.31 -3.24 7.45
N LYS A 131 15.56 -3.22 6.99
CA LYS A 131 16.75 -3.17 7.84
C LYS A 131 16.78 -1.92 8.70
N PHE A 132 16.36 -0.78 8.15
CA PHE A 132 16.23 0.46 8.92
C PHE A 132 15.04 0.44 9.89
N GLY A 133 14.02 -0.38 9.60
CA GLY A 133 12.77 -0.43 10.35
C GLY A 133 11.72 0.59 9.86
N ALA A 134 11.87 1.12 8.65
CA ALA A 134 10.86 1.99 8.03
C ALA A 134 9.58 1.22 7.67
N ILE A 135 9.77 -0.03 7.26
CA ILE A 135 8.71 -1.00 6.98
C ILE A 135 9.06 -2.32 7.69
N PHE A 136 8.10 -3.20 7.86
CA PHE A 136 8.33 -4.56 8.32
C PHE A 136 7.64 -5.57 7.40
N SER A 137 8.16 -6.79 7.39
CA SER A 137 7.59 -7.89 6.61
C SER A 137 7.02 -8.96 7.53
N GLU A 138 5.81 -9.42 7.26
CA GLU A 138 5.22 -10.57 7.94
C GLU A 138 4.92 -11.67 6.94
N ARG A 139 4.99 -12.93 7.40
CA ARG A 139 4.48 -14.07 6.64
C ARG A 139 3.06 -14.34 7.06
N GLU A 140 2.12 -14.09 6.15
CA GLU A 140 0.71 -14.40 6.37
C GLU A 140 0.41 -15.80 5.82
N LYS A 141 -0.13 -16.68 6.68
CA LYS A 141 -0.68 -17.95 6.24
C LYS A 141 -2.06 -17.70 5.65
N VAL A 142 -2.19 -17.95 4.35
CA VAL A 142 -3.51 -18.02 3.71
C VAL A 142 -4.19 -19.30 4.18
N ALA A 143 -5.45 -19.21 4.62
CA ALA A 143 -6.20 -20.39 5.07
C ALA A 143 -6.23 -21.46 3.97
N GLY A 144 -5.82 -22.68 4.30
CA GLY A 144 -5.72 -23.80 3.36
C GLY A 144 -4.37 -23.92 2.61
N MET A 145 -3.43 -22.99 2.79
CA MET A 145 -2.06 -23.11 2.27
C MET A 145 -1.20 -24.01 3.16
N ARG A 146 -0.41 -24.93 2.58
CA ARG A 146 0.68 -25.59 3.31
C ARG A 146 1.99 -24.83 3.06
N GLY A 147 2.85 -24.78 4.07
CA GLY A 147 4.14 -24.08 3.98
C GLY A 147 4.20 -22.70 4.66
N PRO A 148 5.23 -21.88 4.33
CA PRO A 148 5.62 -20.73 5.13
C PRO A 148 4.69 -19.50 5.03
N GLY A 149 3.74 -19.48 4.10
CA GLY A 149 2.86 -18.32 3.86
C GLY A 149 3.45 -17.27 2.91
N LEU A 150 2.66 -16.24 2.61
CA LEU A 150 3.03 -15.13 1.73
C LEU A 150 3.70 -14.01 2.51
N VAL A 151 4.78 -13.45 1.95
CA VAL A 151 5.43 -12.26 2.54
C VAL A 151 4.62 -11.02 2.21
N ARG A 152 4.25 -10.26 3.24
CA ARG A 152 3.59 -8.96 3.12
C ARG A 152 4.37 -7.89 3.82
N TYR A 153 4.31 -6.69 3.27
CA TYR A 153 4.97 -5.53 3.84
C TYR A 153 3.96 -4.58 4.47
N TYR A 154 4.37 -3.99 5.57
CA TYR A 154 3.58 -3.04 6.34
C TYR A 154 4.43 -1.83 6.69
N MET A 155 3.79 -0.67 6.66
CA MET A 155 4.37 0.59 7.10
C MET A 155 4.57 0.57 8.61
N ASN A 156 5.74 1.01 9.10
CA ASN A 156 5.94 1.15 10.54
C ASN A 156 5.06 2.29 11.09
N ARG A 157 4.21 1.98 12.07
CA ARG A 157 3.29 2.93 12.72
C ARG A 157 4.01 4.08 13.45
N HIS A 158 5.27 3.89 13.82
CA HIS A 158 6.10 4.95 14.37
C HIS A 158 6.55 5.95 13.30
N VAL A 159 6.53 5.59 12.01
CA VAL A 159 6.85 6.48 10.90
C VAL A 159 5.58 7.12 10.34
N ALA A 160 4.56 6.30 10.08
CA ALA A 160 3.29 6.77 9.55
C ALA A 160 2.12 5.96 10.09
N GLU A 161 1.06 6.67 10.45
CA GLU A 161 -0.20 6.10 10.92
C GLU A 161 -1.28 6.32 9.87
N VAL A 162 -2.05 5.27 9.58
CA VAL A 162 -3.14 5.31 8.59
C VAL A 162 -4.50 5.38 9.30
N GLY A 163 -5.42 6.16 8.76
CA GLY A 163 -6.81 6.17 9.21
C GLY A 163 -7.80 6.45 8.09
N SER A 164 -9.08 6.41 8.42
CA SER A 164 -10.16 6.97 7.60
C SER A 164 -10.72 8.22 8.29
N ARG A 165 -10.54 9.41 7.71
CA ARG A 165 -11.12 10.65 8.30
C ARG A 165 -11.66 11.61 7.26
N ALA A 166 -11.04 11.73 6.10
CA ALA A 166 -11.41 12.78 5.15
C ALA A 166 -12.30 12.25 4.04
N THR A 167 -13.51 12.79 3.94
CA THR A 167 -14.39 12.59 2.79
C THR A 167 -13.72 13.11 1.51
N GLN A 168 -14.07 12.57 0.35
CA GLN A 168 -13.52 13.09 -0.92
C GLN A 168 -13.83 14.58 -1.13
N GLU A 169 -14.96 15.06 -0.60
CA GLU A 169 -15.33 16.47 -0.61
C GLU A 169 -14.37 17.33 0.22
N GLU A 170 -13.96 16.88 1.41
CA GLU A 170 -12.96 17.56 2.24
C GLU A 170 -11.57 17.57 1.59
N LEU A 171 -11.18 16.49 0.90
CA LEU A 171 -9.91 16.41 0.19
C LEU A 171 -9.87 17.33 -1.04
N ALA A 172 -11.01 17.51 -1.72
CA ALA A 172 -11.13 18.41 -2.87
C ALA A 172 -10.94 19.89 -2.51
N LEU A 173 -11.19 20.26 -1.24
CA LEU A 173 -10.93 21.61 -0.72
C LEU A 173 -9.45 21.87 -0.46
N ILE A 174 -8.62 20.83 -0.36
CA ILE A 174 -7.18 20.98 -0.15
C ILE A 174 -6.54 21.29 -1.51
N PRO A 175 -5.86 22.43 -1.67
CA PRO A 175 -5.21 22.77 -2.92
C PRO A 175 -4.17 21.71 -3.28
N LYS A 176 -4.26 21.17 -4.50
CA LYS A 176 -3.22 20.28 -5.01
C LYS A 176 -1.91 21.06 -5.11
N PRO A 177 -0.77 20.50 -4.66
CA PRO A 177 0.53 21.14 -4.84
C PRO A 177 0.74 21.54 -6.32
N GLY A 178 1.17 22.78 -6.55
CA GLY A 178 1.34 23.32 -7.91
C GLY A 178 0.10 23.99 -8.51
N ALA A 179 -1.09 23.85 -7.91
CA ALA A 179 -2.22 24.72 -8.22
C ALA A 179 -1.95 26.10 -7.59
N LYS A 180 -1.52 27.07 -8.41
CA LYS A 180 -1.36 28.46 -7.95
C LYS A 180 -2.72 28.95 -7.44
N LEU A 181 -2.73 29.58 -6.26
CA LEU A 181 -3.86 30.40 -5.82
C LEU A 181 -4.06 31.50 -6.88
N GLU A 182 -5.19 31.47 -7.59
CA GLU A 182 -5.56 32.56 -8.48
C GLU A 182 -5.69 33.83 -7.63
N VAL A 183 -4.80 34.78 -7.87
CA VAL A 183 -4.91 36.12 -7.31
C VAL A 183 -6.17 36.72 -7.91
N VAL A 184 -7.26 36.75 -7.14
CA VAL A 184 -8.45 37.51 -7.50
C VAL A 184 -8.03 38.98 -7.53
N GLN A 185 -7.81 39.52 -8.73
CA GLN A 185 -7.66 40.96 -8.93
C GLN A 185 -9.02 41.63 -8.68
N GLY A 186 -9.33 41.86 -7.40
CA GLY A 186 -10.37 42.78 -6.99
C GLY A 186 -9.86 44.21 -7.13
N GLY A 187 -10.21 44.88 -8.23
CA GLY A 187 -9.90 46.31 -8.38
C GLY A 187 -10.24 46.90 -9.73
N LYS A 188 -11.54 47.13 -9.98
CA LYS A 188 -12.04 48.34 -10.67
C LYS A 188 -13.44 48.68 -10.18
N SER A 189 -13.51 49.62 -9.24
CA SER A 189 -14.53 50.66 -9.18
C SER A 189 -13.86 51.90 -8.61
#